data_AF-A0A6J5U3Z7-F1
#
_entry.id   AF-A0A6J5U3Z7-F1
#
_cell.length_a   1.000
_cell.length_b   1.000
_cell.length_c   1.000
_cell.angle_alpha   90.00
_cell.angle_beta   90.00
_cell.angle_gamma   90.00
#
_symmetry.space_group_name_H-M   'P 1'
#
loop_
_entity.id
_entity.type
_entity.pdbx_description
1 polymer ?
#
loop_
_entity_poly.entity_id
_entity_poly.type
_entity_poly.pdbx_seq_one_letter_code
_entity_poly.pdbx_strand_id
1 'polypeptide(L)'
;MGGGGASVRDSKPVSQRGCVKWKTLTGQRVASRHSRFRPPLSSLSFFTSSPDKLPAHTSMDGKGSASASGSALPTVDLNVLLGRRTLNKFLETENSFDNNKITPIYQRIFRSLIGAISELESRGITRGYLQPHQIMVGGPCVEFMKAWPLPRPEEDNPTAPTYRKEFDSLVRKILGERDFSNLELNHFLHITASAASGQESLFNFRQLQWHPILLSSAELPQLVYHLFLHLDMMGTSSWKEDFRQMIQRDVEVRGTVLGVDYFSDVYNLEGPQYYEENALGAFLYSANAISDVNGYIRKAFKQYMKDEEKGMELMTVEQIFDVLISFFPHMLVDVYDFLVKKGLPIDDVL
;
A
#
# COMPACT_ATOMS: atom_id res chain seq x y z
N MET A 1 -0.46 -20.00 82.73
CA MET A 1 -0.94 -18.78 82.02
C MET A 1 -1.04 -19.13 80.55
N GLY A 2 -2.26 -19.05 79.98
CA GLY A 2 -2.63 -19.18 78.54
C GLY A 2 -2.26 -20.50 77.87
N GLY A 3 -3.16 -21.38 77.40
CA GLY A 3 -4.47 -21.21 76.76
C GLY A 3 -4.37 -21.86 75.38
N GLY A 4 -4.86 -23.10 75.18
CA GLY A 4 -6.06 -23.44 74.37
C GLY A 4 -5.73 -23.49 72.86
N GLY A 5 -6.06 -24.49 72.03
CA GLY A 5 -7.08 -25.53 72.01
C GLY A 5 -7.67 -25.63 70.58
N ALA A 6 -8.07 -26.84 70.14
CA ALA A 6 -8.77 -27.22 68.87
C ALA A 6 -7.89 -27.32 67.60
N SER A 7 -7.81 -28.40 66.79
CA SER A 7 -8.65 -29.56 66.41
C SER A 7 -9.98 -29.25 65.70
N VAL A 8 -10.01 -29.38 64.37
CA VAL A 8 -11.14 -29.84 63.48
C VAL A 8 -10.49 -30.35 62.17
N ARG A 9 -10.45 -31.65 61.82
CA ARG A 9 -11.47 -32.56 61.20
C ARG A 9 -11.96 -32.14 59.80
N ASP A 10 -11.57 -32.88 58.76
CA ASP A 10 -12.33 -33.94 58.06
C ASP A 10 -13.31 -33.45 57.00
N SER A 11 -13.09 -33.89 55.74
CA SER A 11 -14.11 -34.41 54.82
C SER A 11 -13.45 -35.04 53.58
N LYS A 12 -13.49 -36.37 53.50
CA LYS A 12 -13.35 -37.25 52.31
C LYS A 12 -14.75 -37.41 51.64
N PRO A 13 -15.00 -38.26 50.61
CA PRO A 13 -14.27 -38.69 49.39
C PRO A 13 -15.20 -38.68 48.12
N VAL A 14 -14.82 -39.39 47.02
CA VAL A 14 -15.69 -39.97 45.93
C VAL A 14 -16.02 -38.98 44.78
N SER A 15 -15.93 -39.23 43.46
CA SER A 15 -15.68 -40.42 42.63
C SER A 15 -15.77 -40.10 41.12
N GLN A 16 -15.13 -40.97 40.32
CA GLN A 16 -15.49 -41.41 38.96
C GLN A 16 -15.20 -40.55 37.71
N ARG A 17 -14.37 -41.17 36.84
CA ARG A 17 -14.58 -41.53 35.41
C ARG A 17 -15.07 -40.40 34.48
N GLY A 18 -14.51 -40.18 33.30
CA GLY A 18 -13.85 -41.16 32.44
C GLY A 18 -13.22 -40.52 31.21
N CYS A 19 -12.20 -41.22 30.75
CA CYS A 19 -11.58 -41.09 29.44
C CYS A 19 -12.59 -41.47 28.35
N VAL A 20 -12.73 -40.65 27.31
CA VAL A 20 -13.11 -41.15 25.97
C VAL A 20 -12.14 -40.57 24.94
N LYS A 21 -11.18 -41.42 24.58
CA LYS A 21 -10.36 -41.33 23.38
C LYS A 21 -11.27 -41.43 22.16
N TRP A 22 -11.11 -40.53 21.20
CA TRP A 22 -11.42 -40.83 19.80
C TRP A 22 -10.11 -41.21 19.10
N LYS A 23 -9.94 -42.52 18.92
CA LYS A 23 -8.94 -43.14 18.04
C LYS A 23 -9.72 -43.85 16.94
N THR A 24 -9.41 -43.56 15.69
CA THR A 24 -9.36 -44.45 14.50
C THR A 24 -9.42 -43.53 13.27
N LEU A 25 -8.77 -43.78 12.13
CA LEU A 25 -7.94 -44.90 11.65
C LEU A 25 -7.08 -44.33 10.50
N THR A 26 -5.86 -44.83 10.40
CA THR A 26 -4.87 -44.51 9.37
C THR A 26 -5.25 -45.07 8.00
N GLY A 27 -4.99 -44.27 6.96
CA GLY A 27 -4.37 -44.74 5.72
C GLY A 27 -5.29 -45.03 4.54
N GLN A 28 -5.34 -44.10 3.59
CA GLN A 28 -5.39 -44.46 2.17
C GLN A 28 -4.71 -43.38 1.30
N ARG A 29 -3.94 -43.87 0.32
CA ARG A 29 -3.06 -43.15 -0.62
C ARG A 29 -3.74 -41.95 -1.28
N VAL A 30 -3.11 -40.78 -1.20
CA VAL A 30 -3.40 -39.67 -2.11
C VAL A 30 -2.56 -39.88 -3.37
N ALA A 31 -3.24 -40.24 -4.46
CA ALA A 31 -2.66 -40.14 -5.80
C ALA A 31 -2.53 -38.65 -6.13
N SER A 32 -1.29 -38.18 -6.26
CA SER A 32 -0.94 -36.90 -6.86
C SER A 32 -1.58 -36.79 -8.25
N ARG A 33 -2.65 -36.00 -8.37
CA ARG A 33 -3.10 -35.45 -9.65
C ARG A 33 -2.63 -34.00 -9.71
N HIS A 34 -1.62 -33.75 -10.52
CA HIS A 34 -1.32 -32.42 -11.05
C HIS A 34 -2.54 -31.93 -11.85
N SER A 35 -3.38 -31.10 -11.25
CA SER A 35 -4.27 -30.22 -12.02
C SER A 35 -3.59 -28.86 -12.13
N ARG A 36 -2.95 -28.60 -13.28
CA ARG A 36 -2.58 -27.24 -13.69
C ARG A 36 -3.88 -26.44 -13.83
N PHE A 37 -4.20 -25.63 -12.85
CA PHE A 37 -5.25 -24.64 -12.99
C PHE A 37 -4.64 -23.41 -13.68
N ARG A 38 -5.04 -23.16 -14.92
CA ARG A 38 -4.80 -21.87 -15.59
C ARG A 38 -5.86 -20.89 -15.10
N PRO A 39 -5.52 -19.65 -14.73
CA PRO A 39 -6.54 -18.65 -14.48
C PRO A 39 -7.24 -18.27 -15.81
N PRO A 40 -8.56 -18.02 -15.80
CA PRO A 40 -9.26 -17.56 -16.99
C PRO A 40 -8.88 -16.10 -17.28
N LEU A 41 -8.47 -15.86 -18.53
CA LEU A 41 -8.41 -14.53 -19.14
C LEU A 41 -9.84 -14.01 -19.28
N SER A 42 -10.20 -13.00 -18.51
CA SER A 42 -11.35 -12.15 -18.79
C SER A 42 -10.88 -10.70 -18.92
N SER A 43 -10.76 -10.30 -20.18
CA SER A 43 -10.53 -8.95 -20.69
C SER A 43 -11.60 -7.97 -20.21
N LEU A 44 -11.18 -6.84 -19.68
CA LEU A 44 -11.98 -5.61 -19.65
C LEU A 44 -11.26 -4.59 -20.54
N SER A 45 -11.92 -4.22 -21.64
CA SER A 45 -11.45 -3.20 -22.57
C SER A 45 -12.59 -2.23 -22.90
N PHE A 46 -12.19 -0.99 -23.24
CA PHE A 46 -12.95 0.16 -23.76
C PHE A 46 -13.68 1.01 -22.70
N PHE A 47 -13.52 2.34 -22.65
CA PHE A 47 -13.58 3.29 -23.77
C PHE A 47 -12.43 4.32 -23.83
N THR A 48 -11.92 4.50 -25.04
CA THR A 48 -11.24 5.71 -25.51
C THR A 48 -12.25 6.56 -26.30
N SER A 49 -12.25 7.87 -26.11
CA SER A 49 -12.85 8.80 -27.07
C SER A 49 -11.87 9.94 -27.37
N SER A 50 -11.60 10.10 -28.65
CA SER A 50 -10.79 11.16 -29.26
C SER A 50 -11.56 12.49 -29.37
N PRO A 51 -10.87 13.62 -29.65
CA PRO A 51 -11.45 14.96 -29.58
C PRO A 51 -12.03 15.40 -30.92
N ASP A 52 -13.19 16.06 -30.88
CA ASP A 52 -13.78 16.69 -32.06
C ASP A 52 -13.47 18.19 -32.17
N LYS A 53 -13.38 18.59 -33.44
CA LYS A 53 -12.95 19.86 -34.01
C LYS A 53 -13.90 21.05 -33.74
N LEU A 54 -13.26 22.22 -33.77
CA LEU A 54 -13.74 23.58 -34.08
C LEU A 54 -14.98 23.69 -35.02
N PRO A 55 -15.65 24.86 -34.99
CA PRO A 55 -15.57 25.71 -36.19
C PRO A 55 -15.32 27.21 -35.92
N ALA A 56 -14.83 27.85 -36.98
CA ALA A 56 -14.54 29.28 -37.13
C ALA A 56 -15.72 30.06 -37.75
N HIS A 57 -15.54 31.40 -37.85
CA HIS A 57 -16.31 32.49 -38.52
C HIS A 57 -16.86 33.52 -37.49
N THR A 58 -16.79 34.85 -37.64
CA THR A 58 -16.55 35.75 -38.80
C THR A 58 -16.19 37.16 -38.32
N SER A 59 -15.58 37.93 -39.21
CA SER A 59 -15.23 39.37 -39.18
C SER A 59 -16.41 40.34 -38.98
N MET A 60 -16.17 41.49 -38.32
CA MET A 60 -16.58 42.82 -38.82
C MET A 60 -15.87 43.97 -38.06
N ASP A 61 -15.39 44.94 -38.84
CA ASP A 61 -14.81 46.22 -38.42
C ASP A 61 -15.85 47.22 -37.91
N GLY A 62 -15.47 48.10 -36.96
CA GLY A 62 -16.28 49.26 -36.58
C GLY A 62 -15.59 50.18 -35.56
N LYS A 63 -15.08 51.33 -36.03
CA LYS A 63 -14.58 52.46 -35.24
C LYS A 63 -15.66 53.04 -34.30
N GLY A 64 -15.27 53.44 -33.09
CA GLY A 64 -16.06 54.36 -32.26
C GLY A 64 -15.52 54.55 -30.85
N SER A 65 -14.92 55.70 -30.59
CA SER A 65 -14.43 56.16 -29.28
C SER A 65 -15.56 56.31 -28.24
N ALA A 66 -15.31 55.92 -26.99
CA ALA A 66 -15.76 56.65 -25.80
C ALA A 66 -15.10 56.09 -24.53
N SER A 67 -14.54 56.99 -23.73
CA SER A 67 -14.06 56.74 -22.37
C SER A 67 -15.16 56.13 -21.51
N ALA A 68 -14.85 54.99 -20.88
CA ALA A 68 -15.60 54.49 -19.73
C ALA A 68 -14.60 54.02 -18.67
N SER A 69 -14.72 54.61 -17.49
CA SER A 69 -14.01 54.27 -16.27
C SER A 69 -14.15 52.78 -15.99
N GLY A 70 -13.05 52.04 -16.15
CA GLY A 70 -13.02 50.60 -15.90
C GLY A 70 -13.10 50.34 -14.40
N SER A 71 -14.26 49.90 -13.93
CA SER A 71 -14.30 49.00 -12.78
C SER A 71 -13.41 47.82 -13.15
N ALA A 72 -12.31 47.64 -12.41
CA ALA A 72 -11.50 46.44 -12.55
C ALA A 72 -12.44 45.23 -12.38
N LEU A 73 -12.61 44.44 -13.44
CA LEU A 73 -13.22 43.13 -13.35
C LEU A 73 -12.55 42.42 -12.17
N PRO A 74 -13.29 41.70 -11.31
CA PRO A 74 -12.66 40.91 -10.27
C PRO A 74 -11.68 39.98 -10.98
N THR A 75 -10.38 40.23 -10.82
CA THR A 75 -9.33 39.33 -11.27
C THR A 75 -9.54 38.06 -10.49
N VAL A 76 -10.25 37.11 -11.10
CA VAL A 76 -10.41 35.80 -10.53
C VAL A 76 -9.03 35.18 -10.57
N ASP A 77 -8.42 35.03 -9.40
CA ASP A 77 -7.11 34.40 -9.29
C ASP A 77 -7.26 32.99 -9.87
N LEU A 78 -6.64 32.76 -11.03
CA LEU A 78 -6.69 31.49 -11.73
C LEU A 78 -6.19 30.36 -10.81
N ASN A 79 -5.32 30.68 -9.84
CA ASN A 79 -4.87 29.72 -8.84
C ASN A 79 -5.99 29.35 -7.87
N VAL A 80 -6.79 30.32 -7.42
CA VAL A 80 -7.98 30.04 -6.58
C VAL A 80 -9.00 29.22 -7.36
N LEU A 81 -9.24 29.56 -8.62
CA LEU A 81 -10.13 28.82 -9.54
C LEU A 81 -9.65 27.37 -9.80
N LEU A 82 -8.34 27.16 -9.87
CA LEU A 82 -7.72 25.86 -10.14
C LEU A 82 -7.31 25.11 -8.86
N GLY A 83 -7.71 25.61 -7.66
CA GLY A 83 -7.35 25.02 -6.38
C GLY A 83 -5.84 24.95 -6.12
N ARG A 84 -5.04 25.80 -6.80
CA ARG A 84 -3.59 25.88 -6.68
C ARG A 84 -3.21 26.77 -5.51
N ARG A 85 -2.50 26.22 -4.55
CA ARG A 85 -1.95 26.96 -3.42
C ARG A 85 -0.56 26.41 -3.07
N THR A 86 0.26 27.24 -2.44
CA THR A 86 1.57 26.81 -1.94
C THR A 86 1.41 25.74 -0.87
N LEU A 87 2.39 24.85 -0.72
CA LEU A 87 2.36 23.81 0.29
C LEU A 87 2.24 24.40 1.71
N ASN A 88 2.83 25.57 2.01
CA ASN A 88 2.64 26.19 3.33
C ASN A 88 1.16 26.43 3.68
N LYS A 89 0.33 26.86 2.71
CA LYS A 89 -1.10 27.07 2.92
C LYS A 89 -1.84 25.76 3.18
N PHE A 90 -1.37 24.65 2.59
CA PHE A 90 -1.86 23.31 2.93
C PHE A 90 -1.47 22.92 4.36
N LEU A 91 -0.21 23.13 4.76
CA LEU A 91 0.27 22.81 6.11
C LEU A 91 -0.50 23.57 7.21
N GLU A 92 -1.00 24.77 6.91
CA GLU A 92 -1.81 25.58 7.82
C GLU A 92 -3.26 25.09 7.98
N THR A 93 -3.78 24.33 7.00
CA THR A 93 -5.22 24.02 6.90
C THR A 93 -5.54 22.53 6.93
N GLU A 94 -4.60 21.67 6.55
CA GLU A 94 -4.81 20.22 6.40
C GLU A 94 -3.87 19.44 7.32
N ASN A 95 -4.43 18.52 8.11
CA ASN A 95 -3.63 17.62 8.93
C ASN A 95 -2.92 16.58 8.05
N SER A 96 -1.63 16.35 8.31
CA SER A 96 -0.85 15.32 7.63
C SER A 96 -1.22 13.90 8.03
N PHE A 97 -1.91 13.74 9.16
CA PHE A 97 -2.38 12.45 9.65
C PHE A 97 -3.89 12.43 9.91
N ASP A 98 -4.48 11.27 9.65
CA ASP A 98 -5.80 10.86 10.12
C ASP A 98 -5.69 9.43 10.67
N ASN A 99 -6.12 9.22 11.91
CA ASN A 99 -6.05 7.92 12.60
C ASN A 99 -4.68 7.21 12.47
N ASN A 100 -3.58 7.92 12.73
CA ASN A 100 -2.19 7.45 12.61
C ASN A 100 -1.74 7.03 11.20
N LYS A 101 -2.54 7.28 10.16
CA LYS A 101 -2.19 7.10 8.75
C LYS A 101 -1.94 8.45 8.10
N ILE A 102 -1.03 8.49 7.10
CA ILE A 102 -0.84 9.70 6.28
C ILE A 102 -2.12 9.95 5.48
N THR A 103 -2.61 11.19 5.46
CA THR A 103 -3.84 11.47 4.71
C THR A 103 -3.62 11.37 3.19
N PRO A 104 -4.66 11.05 2.40
CA PRO A 104 -4.54 10.89 0.95
C PRO A 104 -3.93 12.11 0.24
N ILE A 105 -4.19 13.32 0.75
CA ILE A 105 -3.62 14.57 0.24
C ILE A 105 -2.09 14.53 0.31
N TYR A 106 -1.51 14.20 1.48
CA TYR A 106 -0.06 14.19 1.65
C TYR A 106 0.60 13.00 0.96
N GLN A 107 -0.06 11.84 0.89
CA GLN A 107 0.40 10.72 0.06
C GLN A 107 0.59 11.18 -1.41
N ARG A 108 -0.39 11.90 -1.97
CA ARG A 108 -0.33 12.42 -3.35
C ARG A 108 0.72 13.51 -3.52
N ILE A 109 0.87 14.41 -2.55
CA ILE A 109 1.92 15.45 -2.56
C ILE A 109 3.30 14.80 -2.62
N PHE A 110 3.60 13.84 -1.73
CA PHE A 110 4.90 13.18 -1.72
C PHE A 110 5.15 12.40 -3.01
N ARG A 111 4.18 11.60 -3.48
CA ARG A 111 4.31 10.86 -4.75
C ARG A 111 4.58 11.80 -5.92
N SER A 112 3.88 12.93 -5.99
CA SER A 112 4.08 13.91 -7.07
C SER A 112 5.46 14.55 -7.01
N LEU A 113 5.93 14.93 -5.82
CA LEU A 113 7.25 15.51 -5.62
C LEU A 113 8.36 14.52 -5.97
N ILE A 114 8.25 13.25 -5.55
CA ILE A 114 9.21 12.21 -5.93
C ILE A 114 9.31 12.09 -7.46
N GLY A 115 8.17 12.12 -8.15
CA GLY A 115 8.12 12.08 -9.62
C GLY A 115 8.79 13.30 -10.26
N ALA A 116 8.47 14.50 -9.76
CA ALA A 116 9.06 15.75 -10.25
C ALA A 116 10.57 15.80 -10.02
N ILE A 117 11.06 15.34 -8.86
CA ILE A 117 12.49 15.25 -8.55
C ILE A 117 13.16 14.24 -9.49
N SER A 118 12.57 13.07 -9.69
CA SER A 118 13.11 12.04 -10.60
C SER A 118 13.19 12.55 -12.05
N GLU A 119 12.20 13.33 -12.51
CA GLU A 119 12.22 13.97 -13.83
C GLU A 119 13.36 15.01 -13.93
N LEU A 120 13.56 15.84 -12.91
CA LEU A 120 14.66 16.81 -12.86
C LEU A 120 16.02 16.12 -12.87
N GLU A 121 16.19 15.06 -12.07
CA GLU A 121 17.42 14.26 -12.03
C GLU A 121 17.73 13.63 -13.39
N SER A 122 16.72 13.15 -14.12
CA SER A 122 16.89 12.61 -15.48
C SER A 122 17.41 13.64 -16.50
N ARG A 123 17.22 14.93 -16.21
CA ARG A 123 17.72 16.07 -17.01
C ARG A 123 19.06 16.61 -16.50
N GLY A 124 19.66 15.97 -15.49
CA GLY A 124 20.91 16.44 -14.87
C GLY A 124 20.73 17.58 -13.85
N ILE A 125 19.49 17.92 -13.49
CA ILE A 125 19.18 18.95 -12.48
C ILE A 125 18.95 18.23 -11.15
N THR A 126 19.95 18.24 -10.28
CA THR A 126 19.98 17.46 -9.03
C THR A 126 19.89 18.32 -7.77
N ARG A 127 20.10 19.63 -7.89
CA ARG A 127 20.17 20.58 -6.77
C ARG A 127 19.19 21.73 -6.92
N GLY A 128 18.59 22.09 -5.79
CA GLY A 128 17.66 23.19 -5.65
C GLY A 128 16.89 23.09 -4.34
N TYR A 129 16.13 24.13 -3.99
CA TYR A 129 15.43 24.23 -2.72
C TYR A 129 14.00 23.67 -2.81
N LEU A 130 13.52 23.00 -1.76
CA LEU A 130 12.14 22.50 -1.65
C LEU A 130 11.46 22.98 -0.36
N GLN A 131 11.55 24.27 -0.08
CA GLN A 131 10.82 24.84 1.05
C GLN A 131 9.30 24.86 0.78
N PRO A 132 8.41 24.76 1.80
CA PRO A 132 6.97 24.69 1.58
C PRO A 132 6.36 25.86 0.77
N HIS A 133 6.95 27.04 0.78
CA HIS A 133 6.47 28.18 -0.03
C HIS A 133 6.94 28.11 -1.50
N GLN A 134 7.92 27.25 -1.80
CA GLN A 134 8.47 26.98 -3.13
C GLN A 134 7.85 25.73 -3.76
N ILE A 135 6.79 25.18 -3.18
CA ILE A 135 6.08 24.03 -3.73
C ILE A 135 4.66 24.46 -4.03
N MET A 136 4.26 24.31 -5.29
CA MET A 136 2.89 24.49 -5.70
C MET A 136 2.15 23.17 -5.59
N VAL A 137 0.95 23.20 -5.02
CA VAL A 137 0.06 22.04 -4.93
C VAL A 137 -1.28 22.42 -5.56
N GLY A 138 -1.81 21.59 -6.44
CA GLY A 138 -3.13 21.81 -7.02
C GLY A 138 -3.61 20.66 -7.90
N GLY A 139 -4.91 20.67 -8.19
CA GLY A 139 -5.61 19.65 -8.97
C GLY A 139 -7.13 19.79 -8.80
N PRO A 140 -7.93 19.23 -9.72
CA PRO A 140 -9.39 19.38 -9.69
C PRO A 140 -10.05 18.66 -8.50
N CYS A 141 -9.42 17.62 -7.95
CA CYS A 141 -9.81 16.93 -6.73
C CYS A 141 -8.60 16.18 -6.15
N VAL A 142 -8.76 15.51 -4.99
CA VAL A 142 -7.67 14.82 -4.27
C VAL A 142 -7.02 13.74 -5.14
N GLU A 143 -7.82 13.02 -5.92
CA GLU A 143 -7.37 11.95 -6.81
C GLU A 143 -6.40 12.44 -7.89
N PHE A 144 -6.57 13.69 -8.35
CA PHE A 144 -5.75 14.31 -9.39
C PHE A 144 -4.82 15.41 -8.86
N MET A 145 -4.66 15.50 -7.53
CA MET A 145 -3.79 16.50 -6.92
C MET A 145 -2.33 16.21 -7.25
N LYS A 146 -1.62 17.27 -7.69
CA LYS A 146 -0.19 17.21 -7.98
C LYS A 146 0.56 18.28 -7.20
N ALA A 147 1.82 17.99 -6.91
CA ALA A 147 2.77 18.91 -6.31
C ALA A 147 4.01 19.04 -7.18
N TRP A 148 4.55 20.26 -7.33
CA TRP A 148 5.76 20.51 -8.11
C TRP A 148 6.57 21.70 -7.57
N PRO A 149 7.90 21.72 -7.79
CA PRO A 149 8.75 22.84 -7.40
C PRO A 149 8.41 24.14 -8.14
N LEU A 150 8.59 25.28 -7.46
CA LEU A 150 8.35 26.64 -7.95
C LEU A 150 9.53 27.57 -7.58
N PRO A 151 10.13 28.30 -8.55
CA PRO A 151 9.90 28.17 -10.00
C PRO A 151 10.34 26.79 -10.51
N ARG A 152 9.85 26.41 -11.69
CA ARG A 152 10.29 25.17 -12.33
C ARG A 152 11.78 25.33 -12.70
N PRO A 153 12.69 24.52 -12.16
CA PRO A 153 14.12 24.65 -12.44
C PRO A 153 14.43 24.31 -13.89
N GLU A 154 15.28 25.13 -14.52
CA GLU A 154 15.79 24.89 -15.87
C GLU A 154 17.26 24.45 -15.86
N GLU A 155 18.01 24.78 -14.81
CA GLU A 155 19.44 24.48 -14.63
C GLU A 155 19.73 24.01 -13.19
N ASP A 156 20.82 23.26 -13.01
CA ASP A 156 21.29 22.82 -11.69
C ASP A 156 21.79 24.02 -10.88
N ASN A 157 21.42 24.08 -9.59
CA ASN A 157 21.93 25.12 -8.69
C ASN A 157 23.13 24.60 -7.88
N PRO A 158 24.39 24.91 -8.25
CA PRO A 158 25.56 24.34 -7.61
C PRO A 158 25.73 24.75 -6.14
N THR A 159 25.09 25.85 -5.71
CA THR A 159 25.14 26.32 -4.31
C THR A 159 24.03 25.76 -3.43
N ALA A 160 23.04 25.06 -4.02
CA ALA A 160 21.94 24.48 -3.27
C ALA A 160 22.24 23.03 -2.83
N PRO A 161 21.56 22.52 -1.79
CA PRO A 161 21.54 21.09 -1.49
C PRO A 161 20.92 20.28 -2.64
N THR A 162 21.13 18.96 -2.62
CA THR A 162 20.45 18.07 -3.56
C THR A 162 18.95 18.00 -3.27
N TYR A 163 18.13 17.81 -4.31
CA TYR A 163 16.69 17.64 -4.14
C TYR A 163 16.34 16.49 -3.20
N ARG A 164 17.10 15.40 -3.20
CA ARG A 164 16.91 14.29 -2.25
C ARG A 164 17.09 14.72 -0.79
N LYS A 165 18.09 15.58 -0.49
CA LYS A 165 18.30 16.12 0.87
C LYS A 165 17.17 17.07 1.30
N GLU A 166 16.75 17.94 0.39
CA GLU A 166 15.62 18.83 0.66
C GLU A 166 14.31 18.05 0.81
N PHE A 167 14.13 16.97 0.04
CA PHE A 167 12.97 16.09 0.17
C PHE A 167 12.93 15.36 1.52
N ASP A 168 14.04 14.76 1.96
CA ASP A 168 14.11 14.14 3.30
C ASP A 168 13.79 15.16 4.41
N SER A 169 14.39 16.36 4.33
CA SER A 169 14.11 17.44 5.27
C SER A 169 12.64 17.86 5.27
N LEU A 170 12.02 17.94 4.09
CA LEU A 170 10.60 18.28 3.95
C LEU A 170 9.70 17.19 4.54
N VAL A 171 9.97 15.92 4.23
CA VAL A 171 9.20 14.78 4.76
C VAL A 171 9.26 14.77 6.29
N ARG A 172 10.46 14.91 6.88
CA ARG A 172 10.63 14.99 8.34
C ARG A 172 9.90 16.19 8.95
N LYS A 173 9.91 17.33 8.27
CA LYS A 173 9.17 18.52 8.73
C LYS A 173 7.65 18.32 8.75
N ILE A 174 7.11 17.59 7.78
CA ILE A 174 5.66 17.41 7.62
C ILE A 174 5.14 16.25 8.47
N LEU A 175 5.87 15.14 8.49
CA LEU A 175 5.46 13.93 9.19
C LEU A 175 5.91 13.93 10.65
N GLY A 176 6.99 14.64 10.95
CA GLY A 176 7.66 14.64 12.25
C GLY A 176 8.50 13.38 12.46
N GLU A 177 9.44 13.45 13.40
CA GLU A 177 10.00 12.27 14.05
C GLU A 177 9.01 11.90 15.16
N ARG A 178 8.08 11.00 14.85
CA ARG A 178 7.06 10.59 15.83
C ARG A 178 7.53 9.33 16.56
N ASP A 179 7.25 9.26 17.86
CA ASP A 179 7.53 8.10 18.74
C ASP A 179 6.64 6.87 18.45
N PHE A 180 5.85 6.87 17.39
CA PHE A 180 4.95 5.76 17.07
C PHE A 180 5.72 4.64 16.37
N SER A 181 5.45 3.40 16.79
CA SER A 181 5.88 2.15 16.15
C SER A 181 5.19 1.90 14.81
N ASN A 182 5.03 2.93 13.96
CA ASN A 182 4.52 2.77 12.61
C ASN A 182 5.68 2.27 11.73
N LEU A 183 5.66 0.98 11.44
CA LEU A 183 6.73 0.28 10.73
C LEU A 183 6.99 0.91 9.35
N GLU A 184 5.93 1.16 8.59
CA GLU A 184 6.02 1.73 7.25
C GLU A 184 6.55 3.16 7.27
N LEU A 185 6.22 3.96 8.28
CA LEU A 185 6.73 5.33 8.41
C LEU A 185 8.23 5.32 8.71
N ASN A 186 8.64 4.50 9.68
CA ASN A 186 10.04 4.36 10.05
C ASN A 186 10.87 3.86 8.86
N HIS A 187 10.33 2.89 8.13
CA HIS A 187 10.94 2.38 6.91
C HIS A 187 11.08 3.46 5.83
N PHE A 188 10.01 4.23 5.58
CA PHE A 188 10.03 5.32 4.62
C PHE A 188 11.06 6.39 4.96
N LEU A 189 11.08 6.86 6.21
CA LEU A 189 12.02 7.88 6.69
C LEU A 189 13.48 7.40 6.65
N HIS A 190 13.71 6.11 6.86
CA HIS A 190 15.03 5.50 6.72
C HIS A 190 15.50 5.57 5.26
N ILE A 191 14.66 5.14 4.30
CA ILE A 191 15.02 5.17 2.88
C ILE A 191 15.23 6.59 2.37
N THR A 192 14.40 7.56 2.78
CA THR A 192 14.60 8.97 2.37
C THR A 192 15.93 9.52 2.88
N ALA A 193 16.33 9.17 4.11
CA ALA A 193 17.61 9.57 4.68
C ALA A 193 18.79 8.91 3.92
N SER A 194 18.71 7.61 3.63
CA SER A 194 19.72 6.89 2.84
C SER A 194 19.87 7.48 1.42
N ALA A 195 18.74 7.84 0.79
CA ALA A 195 18.74 8.50 -0.51
C ALA A 195 19.35 9.92 -0.46
N ALA A 196 19.15 10.64 0.65
CA ALA A 196 19.71 11.97 0.88
C ALA A 196 21.22 11.96 1.17
N SER A 197 21.72 10.93 1.87
CA SER A 197 23.15 10.78 2.18
C SER A 197 23.98 10.30 0.98
N GLY A 198 23.32 9.75 -0.05
CA GLY A 198 23.98 9.18 -1.22
C GLY A 198 24.62 7.80 -0.95
N GLN A 199 24.25 7.15 0.15
CA GLN A 199 24.78 5.84 0.54
C GLN A 199 24.22 4.69 -0.31
N GLU A 200 23.04 4.85 -0.92
CA GLU A 200 22.43 3.82 -1.76
C GLU A 200 22.56 4.16 -3.25
N SER A 201 23.50 3.49 -3.93
CA SER A 201 23.71 3.58 -5.38
C SER A 201 22.77 2.71 -6.21
N LEU A 202 22.14 1.70 -5.58
CA LEU A 202 21.20 0.78 -6.24
C LEU A 202 19.74 1.25 -6.21
N PHE A 203 19.46 2.33 -5.49
CA PHE A 203 18.11 2.83 -5.27
C PHE A 203 17.70 3.84 -6.34
N ASN A 204 16.69 3.50 -7.16
CA ASN A 204 16.06 4.47 -8.04
C ASN A 204 15.06 5.29 -7.23
N PHE A 205 15.31 6.59 -7.07
CA PHE A 205 14.47 7.47 -6.26
C PHE A 205 12.99 7.45 -6.67
N ARG A 206 12.69 7.22 -7.96
CA ARG A 206 11.33 7.09 -8.48
C ARG A 206 10.56 5.93 -7.83
N GLN A 207 11.25 4.88 -7.39
CA GLN A 207 10.62 3.73 -6.72
C GLN A 207 9.97 4.13 -5.38
N LEU A 208 10.39 5.22 -4.73
CA LEU A 208 9.72 5.73 -3.52
C LEU A 208 8.24 6.05 -3.73
N GLN A 209 7.80 6.36 -4.96
CA GLN A 209 6.39 6.64 -5.25
C GLN A 209 5.46 5.48 -4.88
N TRP A 210 6.02 4.28 -4.74
CA TRP A 210 5.31 3.03 -4.50
C TRP A 210 5.53 2.49 -3.09
N HIS A 211 6.20 3.26 -2.23
CA HIS A 211 6.36 2.88 -0.84
C HIS A 211 4.98 2.69 -0.19
N PRO A 212 4.72 1.61 0.58
CA PRO A 212 3.39 1.29 1.12
C PRO A 212 2.71 2.45 1.85
N ILE A 213 3.45 3.25 2.60
CA ILE A 213 2.90 4.42 3.31
C ILE A 213 2.28 5.49 2.38
N LEU A 214 2.68 5.52 1.11
CA LEU A 214 2.17 6.46 0.11
C LEU A 214 1.02 5.87 -0.73
N LEU A 215 0.67 4.60 -0.50
CA LEU A 215 -0.43 3.93 -1.19
C LEU A 215 -1.73 4.05 -0.39
N SER A 216 -2.84 4.17 -1.10
CA SER A 216 -4.16 4.11 -0.49
C SER A 216 -4.49 2.69 -0.03
N SER A 217 -5.46 2.55 0.88
CA SER A 217 -5.95 1.24 1.33
C SER A 217 -6.44 0.35 0.18
N ALA A 218 -6.91 0.95 -0.92
CA ALA A 218 -7.34 0.21 -2.11
C ALA A 218 -6.16 -0.24 -3.00
N GLU A 219 -5.05 0.52 -3.02
CA GLU A 219 -3.84 0.19 -3.79
C GLU A 219 -3.00 -0.90 -3.10
N LEU A 220 -3.01 -0.98 -1.77
CA LEU A 220 -2.17 -1.94 -1.02
C LEU A 220 -2.47 -3.42 -1.34
N PRO A 221 -3.72 -3.90 -1.34
CA PRO A 221 -4.05 -5.27 -1.76
C PRO A 221 -3.67 -5.53 -3.22
N GLN A 222 -3.83 -4.53 -4.09
CA GLN A 222 -3.49 -4.63 -5.51
C GLN A 222 -1.99 -4.79 -5.71
N LEU A 223 -1.17 -4.04 -4.97
CA LEU A 223 0.28 -4.18 -4.99
C LEU A 223 0.70 -5.63 -4.69
N VAL A 224 0.17 -6.20 -3.60
CA VAL A 224 0.50 -7.55 -3.17
C VAL A 224 0.05 -8.58 -4.22
N TYR A 225 -1.21 -8.49 -4.65
CA TYR A 225 -1.79 -9.48 -5.56
C TYR A 225 -1.22 -9.40 -6.98
N HIS A 226 -1.09 -8.20 -7.55
CA HIS A 226 -0.56 -8.03 -8.90
C HIS A 226 0.94 -8.31 -8.96
N LEU A 227 1.72 -8.00 -7.92
CA LEU A 227 3.11 -8.42 -7.87
C LEU A 227 3.23 -9.93 -7.92
N PHE A 228 2.43 -10.65 -7.12
CA PHE A 228 2.39 -12.09 -7.16
C PHE A 228 2.08 -12.61 -8.57
N LEU A 229 1.04 -12.11 -9.22
CA LEU A 229 0.69 -12.50 -10.59
C LEU A 229 1.81 -12.18 -11.59
N HIS A 230 2.42 -11.00 -11.50
CA HIS A 230 3.50 -10.58 -12.38
C HIS A 230 4.70 -11.54 -12.24
N LEU A 231 5.11 -11.87 -11.01
CA LEU A 231 6.22 -12.78 -10.75
C LEU A 231 5.95 -14.20 -11.25
N ASP A 232 4.72 -14.71 -11.06
CA ASP A 232 4.34 -16.04 -11.53
C ASP A 232 4.18 -16.11 -13.06
N MET A 233 3.65 -15.04 -13.69
CA MET A 233 3.52 -14.95 -15.15
C MET A 233 4.85 -14.78 -15.87
N MET A 234 5.77 -14.00 -15.29
CA MET A 234 7.10 -13.76 -15.89
C MET A 234 7.97 -15.02 -15.90
N GLY A 235 7.52 -16.11 -15.29
CA GLY A 235 8.06 -17.46 -15.50
C GLY A 235 9.52 -17.62 -15.11
N THR A 236 10.10 -16.67 -14.37
CA THR A 236 11.44 -16.81 -13.81
C THR A 236 11.31 -17.79 -12.64
N SER A 237 11.64 -19.06 -12.91
CA SER A 237 11.56 -20.17 -11.96
C SER A 237 12.36 -19.97 -10.66
N SER A 238 13.07 -18.84 -10.51
CA SER A 238 13.90 -18.48 -9.36
C SER A 238 13.35 -17.35 -8.49
N TRP A 239 12.25 -16.65 -8.83
CA TRP A 239 11.88 -15.44 -8.07
C TRP A 239 11.59 -15.72 -6.59
N LYS A 240 11.03 -16.90 -6.27
CA LYS A 240 10.80 -17.36 -4.90
C LYS A 240 12.12 -17.55 -4.14
N GLU A 241 13.13 -18.10 -4.81
CA GLU A 241 14.48 -18.24 -4.25
C GLU A 241 15.13 -16.86 -4.06
N ASP A 242 15.00 -15.97 -5.04
CA ASP A 242 15.50 -14.59 -4.93
C ASP A 242 14.84 -13.87 -3.75
N PHE A 243 13.52 -14.00 -3.58
CA PHE A 243 12.79 -13.42 -2.46
C PHE A 243 13.33 -13.95 -1.13
N ARG A 244 13.48 -15.28 -1.02
CA ARG A 244 14.00 -15.93 0.19
C ARG A 244 15.42 -15.46 0.53
N GLN A 245 16.27 -15.25 -0.46
CA GLN A 245 17.64 -14.77 -0.26
C GLN A 245 17.71 -13.28 0.08
N MET A 246 16.87 -12.46 -0.55
CA MET A 246 16.89 -10.99 -0.39
C MET A 246 16.12 -10.51 0.86
N ILE A 247 15.11 -11.27 1.29
CA ILE A 247 14.22 -10.98 2.41
C ILE A 247 14.31 -12.14 3.41
N GLN A 248 15.30 -12.05 4.29
CA GLN A 248 15.58 -13.08 5.30
C GLN A 248 14.88 -12.72 6.60
N ARG A 249 13.61 -13.11 6.72
CA ARG A 249 12.81 -12.92 7.93
C ARG A 249 11.97 -14.16 8.22
N ASP A 250 12.10 -14.67 9.44
CA ASP A 250 11.29 -15.78 9.94
C ASP A 250 9.89 -15.28 10.27
N VAL A 251 8.88 -16.07 9.92
CA VAL A 251 7.46 -15.72 10.11
C VAL A 251 6.69 -16.98 10.42
N GLU A 252 5.98 -17.00 11.56
CA GLU A 252 5.06 -18.10 11.85
C GLU A 252 3.77 -17.91 11.04
N VAL A 253 3.67 -18.54 9.87
CA VAL A 253 2.48 -18.53 9.02
C VAL A 253 1.43 -19.47 9.60
N ARG A 254 1.78 -20.72 9.89
CA ARG A 254 0.82 -21.74 10.30
C ARG A 254 0.10 -21.38 11.60
N GLY A 255 0.87 -21.03 12.63
CA GLY A 255 0.31 -20.68 13.94
C GLY A 255 -0.57 -19.43 13.91
N THR A 256 -0.28 -18.51 12.99
CA THR A 256 -1.01 -17.25 12.85
C THR A 256 -2.37 -17.42 12.18
N VAL A 257 -2.47 -18.28 11.16
CA VAL A 257 -3.68 -18.37 10.31
C VAL A 257 -4.60 -19.55 10.69
N LEU A 258 -4.07 -20.56 11.37
CA LEU A 258 -4.88 -21.69 11.81
C LEU A 258 -5.82 -21.28 12.94
N GLY A 259 -7.08 -21.69 12.83
CA GLY A 259 -8.13 -21.35 13.79
C GLY A 259 -8.86 -20.05 13.49
N VAL A 260 -8.51 -19.35 12.41
CA VAL A 260 -9.30 -18.24 11.89
C VAL A 260 -10.16 -18.72 10.72
N ASP A 261 -11.47 -18.47 10.82
CA ASP A 261 -12.47 -18.93 9.85
C ASP A 261 -12.13 -18.48 8.43
N TYR A 262 -12.31 -19.38 7.45
CA TYR A 262 -12.03 -19.20 6.01
C TYR A 262 -10.56 -18.99 5.63
N PHE A 263 -9.78 -18.28 6.45
CA PHE A 263 -8.34 -18.12 6.33
C PHE A 263 -7.61 -19.46 6.54
N SER A 264 -8.01 -20.22 7.55
CA SER A 264 -7.51 -21.59 7.74
C SER A 264 -7.79 -22.51 6.55
N ASP A 265 -8.91 -22.32 5.84
CA ASP A 265 -9.23 -23.10 4.64
C ASP A 265 -8.30 -22.78 3.46
N VAL A 266 -7.91 -21.51 3.29
CA VAL A 266 -6.89 -21.08 2.31
C VAL A 266 -5.54 -21.73 2.62
N TYR A 267 -5.15 -21.75 3.90
CA TYR A 267 -3.92 -22.42 4.32
C TYR A 267 -3.97 -23.92 4.02
N ASN A 268 -5.08 -24.58 4.34
CA ASN A 268 -5.25 -26.03 4.20
C ASN A 268 -5.31 -26.51 2.74
N LEU A 269 -5.52 -25.62 1.77
CA LEU A 269 -5.55 -25.98 0.35
C LEU A 269 -4.19 -26.47 -0.17
N GLU A 270 -3.15 -25.68 0.08
CA GLU A 270 -1.79 -25.96 -0.38
C GLU A 270 -0.92 -26.54 0.75
N GLY A 271 -1.20 -26.13 1.99
CA GLY A 271 -0.58 -26.66 3.20
C GLY A 271 0.84 -26.16 3.48
N PRO A 272 1.51 -26.75 4.49
CA PRO A 272 2.78 -26.27 5.05
C PRO A 272 3.97 -26.36 4.09
N GLN A 273 3.87 -27.14 3.01
CA GLN A 273 4.96 -27.23 2.02
C GLN A 273 4.97 -26.04 1.06
N TYR A 274 3.85 -25.33 0.93
CA TYR A 274 3.72 -24.18 0.04
C TYR A 274 3.91 -22.86 0.79
N TYR A 275 3.41 -22.80 2.02
CA TYR A 275 3.56 -21.65 2.92
C TYR A 275 4.67 -21.91 3.94
N GLU A 276 5.91 -21.70 3.54
CA GLU A 276 7.07 -21.81 4.46
C GLU A 276 6.98 -20.82 5.62
N GLU A 277 7.61 -21.14 6.76
CA GLU A 277 7.61 -20.29 7.97
C GLU A 277 8.59 -19.09 7.84
N ASN A 278 8.40 -18.28 6.80
CA ASN A 278 9.22 -17.11 6.47
C ASN A 278 8.42 -16.04 5.70
N ALA A 279 9.07 -14.91 5.38
CA ALA A 279 8.43 -13.79 4.70
C ALA A 279 7.86 -14.16 3.32
N LEU A 280 8.49 -15.10 2.60
CA LEU A 280 7.96 -15.61 1.33
C LEU A 280 6.64 -16.35 1.56
N GLY A 281 6.57 -17.24 2.56
CA GLY A 281 5.33 -17.95 2.88
C GLY A 281 4.20 -17.01 3.29
N ALA A 282 4.51 -15.97 4.07
CA ALA A 282 3.55 -14.91 4.41
C ALA A 282 3.05 -14.16 3.16
N PHE A 283 3.95 -13.78 2.25
CA PHE A 283 3.59 -13.13 0.99
C PHE A 283 2.70 -14.02 0.11
N LEU A 284 3.10 -15.28 -0.11
CA LEU A 284 2.33 -16.25 -0.90
C LEU A 284 0.94 -16.50 -0.30
N TYR A 285 0.87 -16.64 1.03
CA TYR A 285 -0.39 -16.82 1.71
C TYR A 285 -1.30 -15.59 1.56
N SER A 286 -0.76 -14.38 1.77
CA SER A 286 -1.52 -13.14 1.62
C SER A 286 -2.07 -12.98 0.19
N ALA A 287 -1.27 -13.26 -0.84
CA ALA A 287 -1.72 -13.18 -2.23
C ALA A 287 -2.86 -14.17 -2.54
N ASN A 288 -2.74 -15.42 -2.08
CA ASN A 288 -3.80 -16.42 -2.23
C ASN A 288 -5.06 -16.06 -1.44
N ALA A 289 -4.91 -15.57 -0.21
CA ALA A 289 -6.03 -15.18 0.63
C ALA A 289 -6.86 -14.02 0.04
N ILE A 290 -6.20 -13.04 -0.60
CA ILE A 290 -6.88 -11.95 -1.33
C ILE A 290 -7.82 -12.50 -2.41
N SER A 291 -7.41 -13.57 -3.12
CA SER A 291 -8.21 -14.21 -4.17
C SER A 291 -9.28 -15.16 -3.61
N ASP A 292 -8.94 -15.96 -2.59
CA ASP A 292 -9.63 -17.22 -2.36
C ASP A 292 -10.56 -17.23 -1.13
N VAL A 293 -10.37 -16.34 -0.15
CA VAL A 293 -11.17 -16.32 1.11
C VAL A 293 -12.67 -16.30 0.81
N ASN A 294 -13.12 -15.38 -0.06
CA ASN A 294 -14.52 -15.29 -0.45
C ASN A 294 -15.03 -16.55 -1.16
N GLY A 295 -14.16 -17.29 -1.85
CA GLY A 295 -14.48 -18.60 -2.42
C GLY A 295 -14.81 -19.64 -1.34
N TYR A 296 -14.11 -19.62 -0.21
CA TYR A 296 -14.38 -20.49 0.93
C TYR A 296 -15.63 -20.11 1.70
N ILE A 297 -15.89 -18.82 1.89
CA ILE A 297 -17.17 -18.35 2.48
C ILE A 297 -18.34 -18.89 1.63
N ARG A 298 -18.24 -18.82 0.30
CA ARG A 298 -19.27 -19.35 -0.61
C ARG A 298 -19.47 -20.85 -0.46
N LYS A 299 -18.37 -21.61 -0.39
CA LYS A 299 -18.41 -23.07 -0.23
C LYS A 299 -19.07 -23.45 1.10
N ALA A 300 -18.64 -22.84 2.21
CA ALA A 300 -19.21 -23.09 3.53
C ALA A 300 -20.70 -22.76 3.56
N PHE A 301 -21.09 -21.58 3.08
CA PHE A 301 -22.49 -21.15 3.05
C PHE A 301 -23.39 -22.11 2.25
N LYS A 302 -22.94 -22.56 1.06
CA LYS A 302 -23.66 -23.56 0.25
C LYS A 302 -23.86 -24.90 0.95
N GLN A 303 -22.90 -25.33 1.76
CA GLN A 303 -23.02 -26.57 2.54
C GLN A 303 -24.11 -26.49 3.62
N TYR A 304 -24.35 -25.32 4.20
CA TYR A 304 -25.32 -25.15 5.29
C TYR A 304 -26.71 -24.69 4.84
N MET A 305 -26.83 -23.88 3.78
CA MET A 305 -28.09 -23.19 3.41
C MET A 305 -28.73 -23.63 2.08
N LYS A 306 -28.29 -24.75 1.46
CA LYS A 306 -28.94 -25.36 0.27
C LYS A 306 -29.38 -24.35 -0.81
N ASP A 307 -28.43 -23.56 -1.30
CA ASP A 307 -28.55 -22.66 -2.47
C ASP A 307 -29.38 -21.36 -2.31
N GLU A 308 -29.81 -20.96 -1.11
CA GLU A 308 -30.36 -19.60 -0.91
C GLU A 308 -29.24 -18.56 -0.74
N GLU A 309 -28.71 -17.98 -1.82
CA GLU A 309 -27.70 -16.89 -1.77
C GLU A 309 -28.16 -15.60 -1.06
N LYS A 310 -29.43 -15.53 -0.62
CA LYS A 310 -29.96 -14.38 0.12
C LYS A 310 -29.40 -14.38 1.55
N GLY A 311 -28.56 -13.39 1.84
CA GLY A 311 -27.99 -13.15 3.18
C GLY A 311 -26.53 -13.58 3.33
N MET A 312 -25.88 -13.99 2.24
CA MET A 312 -24.45 -14.28 2.26
C MET A 312 -23.63 -12.98 2.37
N GLU A 313 -22.95 -12.77 3.50
CA GLU A 313 -22.04 -11.66 3.71
C GLU A 313 -20.62 -12.06 3.27
N LEU A 314 -20.17 -11.50 2.16
CA LEU A 314 -18.79 -11.63 1.69
C LEU A 314 -17.92 -10.57 2.34
N MET A 315 -16.65 -10.86 2.56
CA MET A 315 -15.70 -9.86 3.00
C MET A 315 -15.31 -8.97 1.81
N THR A 316 -15.22 -7.66 2.05
CA THR A 316 -14.58 -6.75 1.09
C THR A 316 -13.08 -7.05 1.02
N VAL A 317 -12.43 -6.66 -0.07
CA VAL A 317 -10.97 -6.81 -0.22
C VAL A 317 -10.23 -6.07 0.89
N GLU A 318 -10.73 -4.88 1.29
CA GLU A 318 -10.17 -4.11 2.40
C GLU A 318 -10.26 -4.86 3.72
N GLN A 319 -11.42 -5.49 4.03
CA GLN A 319 -11.58 -6.30 5.24
C GLN A 319 -10.65 -7.52 5.27
N ILE A 320 -10.51 -8.22 4.12
CA ILE A 320 -9.56 -9.33 4.01
C ILE A 320 -8.15 -8.82 4.27
N PHE A 321 -7.79 -7.69 3.66
CA PHE A 321 -6.46 -7.14 3.75
C PHE A 321 -6.11 -6.62 5.14
N ASP A 322 -7.06 -5.98 5.84
CA ASP A 322 -6.87 -5.57 7.24
C ASP A 322 -6.56 -6.76 8.15
N VAL A 323 -7.23 -7.91 7.94
CA VAL A 323 -6.89 -9.15 8.66
C VAL A 323 -5.49 -9.63 8.29
N LEU A 324 -5.10 -9.60 7.01
CA LEU A 324 -3.77 -10.02 6.57
C LEU A 324 -2.65 -9.13 7.13
N ILE A 325 -2.86 -7.82 7.24
CA ILE A 325 -1.92 -6.90 7.89
C ILE A 325 -1.81 -7.19 9.40
N SER A 326 -2.91 -7.59 10.05
CA SER A 326 -2.86 -8.03 11.44
C SER A 326 -2.05 -9.33 11.64
N PHE A 327 -2.11 -10.25 10.69
CA PHE A 327 -1.32 -11.49 10.70
C PHE A 327 0.15 -11.24 10.40
N PHE A 328 0.45 -10.41 9.40
CA PHE A 328 1.81 -10.20 8.90
C PHE A 328 2.14 -8.70 8.81
N PRO A 329 2.41 -8.02 9.93
CA PRO A 329 2.62 -6.56 9.96
C PRO A 329 3.78 -6.07 9.08
N HIS A 330 4.77 -6.92 8.80
CA HIS A 330 5.94 -6.59 7.99
C HIS A 330 5.77 -6.89 6.49
N MET A 331 4.69 -7.55 6.08
CA MET A 331 4.53 -8.07 4.72
C MET A 331 4.62 -6.98 3.64
N LEU A 332 4.05 -5.80 3.89
CA LEU A 332 4.11 -4.69 2.95
C LEU A 332 5.54 -4.15 2.74
N VAL A 333 6.32 -4.05 3.83
CA VAL A 333 7.73 -3.62 3.76
C VAL A 333 8.57 -4.69 3.07
N ASP A 334 8.38 -5.96 3.41
CA ASP A 334 9.08 -7.10 2.79
C ASP A 334 8.84 -7.13 1.26
N VAL A 335 7.60 -6.95 0.83
CA VAL A 335 7.20 -6.90 -0.59
C VAL A 335 7.84 -5.70 -1.29
N TYR A 336 7.80 -4.53 -0.68
CA TYR A 336 8.41 -3.32 -1.26
C TYR A 336 9.94 -3.44 -1.36
N ASP A 337 10.60 -3.94 -0.33
CA ASP A 337 12.05 -4.15 -0.35
C ASP A 337 12.48 -5.13 -1.42
N PHE A 338 11.71 -6.20 -1.62
CA PHE A 338 11.96 -7.14 -2.71
C PHE A 338 11.84 -6.46 -4.07
N LEU A 339 10.76 -5.70 -4.30
CA LEU A 339 10.55 -4.93 -5.52
C LEU A 339 11.74 -4.01 -5.83
N VAL A 340 12.19 -3.25 -4.83
CA VAL A 340 13.31 -2.32 -4.94
C VAL A 340 14.61 -3.06 -5.22
N LYS A 341 14.97 -4.06 -4.41
CA LYS A 341 16.22 -4.83 -4.55
C LYS A 341 16.30 -5.58 -5.87
N LYS A 342 15.16 -6.10 -6.36
CA LYS A 342 15.08 -6.79 -7.64
C LYS A 342 15.14 -5.82 -8.84
N GLY A 343 14.88 -4.53 -8.61
CA GLY A 343 14.87 -3.51 -9.65
C GLY A 343 13.67 -3.63 -10.59
N LEU A 344 12.55 -4.18 -10.12
CA LEU A 344 11.37 -4.35 -10.96
C LEU A 344 10.71 -2.99 -11.24
N PRO A 345 10.41 -2.68 -12.51
CA PRO A 345 9.64 -1.49 -12.85
C PRO A 345 8.19 -1.67 -12.35
N ILE A 346 7.83 -0.92 -11.30
CA ILE A 346 6.51 -1.06 -10.66
C ILE A 346 5.37 -0.57 -11.58
N ASP A 347 5.67 0.29 -12.56
CA ASP A 347 4.73 0.67 -13.63
C ASP A 347 4.28 -0.55 -14.47
N ASP A 348 5.01 -1.68 -14.44
CA ASP A 348 4.65 -2.93 -15.12
C ASP A 348 3.90 -3.92 -14.19
N VAL A 349 3.70 -3.55 -12.92
CA VAL A 349 3.09 -4.37 -11.86
C VAL A 349 1.72 -3.82 -11.43
N LEU A 350 1.53 -2.50 -11.41
CA LEU A 350 0.26 -1.83 -11.09
C LEU A 350 -0.42 -1.28 -12.33
#